data_AF-A0A3S0EIJ4-F1
#
_entry.id   AF-A0A3S0EIJ4-F1
#
_cell.length_a   1.000
_cell.length_b   1.000
_cell.length_c   1.000
_cell.angle_alpha   90.00
_cell.angle_beta   90.00
_cell.angle_gamma   90.00
#
_symmetry.space_group_name_H-M   'P 1'
#
loop_
_entity.id
_entity.type
_entity.pdbx_description
1 polymer ?
#
loop_
_entity_poly.entity_id
_entity_poly.type
_entity_poly.pdbx_seq_one_letter_code
_entity_poly.pdbx_strand_id
1 'polypeptide(L)'
;MSADASLRLFGLLNRWVFRRRFRTATLFYLADQRYLESITFSWYARRRKWTPVLGGIFTFSDSGGFICVMGCNEADFCDPANAGRVMGVYMRMERMATLLNTDTASYSGILPSVLARMGVDRQPIEAERTVVWVRRAVKQVRALCSMPGDAEVIILGSEGHIGKRLTRQADAELDTAVIPLDVRRADHQKVKEALRAAQPLIFVNAARDDALDQYIDLIPTGSVVLNEVYPECSSAALLALKARNIRYFHISGVAASSLPQFPRAYAGAVPCCAASAAASSSSAVNPASVVLRES
;
A
#
# COMPACT_ATOMS: atom_id res chain seq x y z
N MET A 1 -13.15 0.65 32.18
CA MET A 1 -12.83 1.96 31.57
C MET A 1 -13.55 2.06 30.22
N SER A 2 -14.23 3.16 29.93
CA SER A 2 -14.81 3.37 28.58
C SER A 2 -13.70 3.37 27.52
N ALA A 3 -13.99 2.90 26.30
CA ALA A 3 -13.01 2.91 25.20
C ALA A 3 -12.41 4.30 24.97
N ASP A 4 -13.25 5.34 25.06
CA ASP A 4 -12.85 6.74 24.97
C ASP A 4 -11.89 7.18 26.06
N ALA A 5 -12.07 6.70 27.29
CA ALA A 5 -11.18 7.04 28.40
C ALA A 5 -9.76 6.51 28.14
N SER A 6 -9.66 5.32 27.55
CA SER A 6 -8.39 4.71 27.15
C SER A 6 -7.73 5.51 26.03
N LEU A 7 -8.49 5.90 25.00
CA LEU A 7 -7.98 6.72 23.91
C LEU A 7 -7.49 8.10 24.39
N ARG A 8 -8.23 8.75 25.30
CA ARG A 8 -7.81 10.02 25.91
C ARG A 8 -6.53 9.87 26.71
N LEU A 9 -6.37 8.78 27.45
CA LEU A 9 -5.13 8.50 28.16
C LEU A 9 -3.95 8.38 27.19
N PHE A 10 -4.11 7.61 26.10
CA PHE A 10 -3.08 7.53 25.05
C PHE A 10 -2.82 8.87 24.37
N GLY A 11 -3.84 9.69 24.16
CA GLY A 11 -3.68 11.05 23.62
C GLY A 11 -2.93 12.00 24.56
N LEU A 12 -3.19 11.91 25.86
CA LEU A 12 -2.43 12.64 26.87
C LEU A 12 -0.96 12.18 26.89
N LEU A 13 -0.71 10.88 26.85
CA LEU A 13 0.66 10.35 26.74
C LEU A 13 1.34 10.82 25.45
N ASN A 14 0.63 10.79 24.32
CA ASN A 14 1.15 11.30 23.05
C ASN A 14 1.54 12.77 23.15
N ARG A 15 0.67 13.60 23.75
CA ARG A 15 0.92 15.03 23.92
C ARG A 15 2.09 15.32 24.84
N TRP A 16 2.11 14.72 26.03
CA TRP A 16 3.00 15.13 27.12
C TRP A 16 4.29 14.31 27.18
N VAL A 17 4.20 12.99 27.01
CA VAL A 17 5.37 12.09 27.10
C VAL A 17 6.06 11.99 25.75
N PHE A 18 5.30 11.73 24.69
CA PHE A 18 5.86 11.54 23.35
C PHE A 18 5.96 12.84 22.54
N ARG A 19 5.62 14.00 23.12
CA ARG A 19 5.73 15.34 22.49
C ARG A 19 5.11 15.41 21.09
N ARG A 20 3.95 14.77 20.90
CA ARG A 20 3.23 14.64 19.62
C ARG A 20 4.01 13.92 18.52
N ARG A 21 4.86 12.96 18.88
CA ARG A 21 5.58 12.11 17.91
C ARG A 21 4.63 11.24 17.09
N PHE A 22 3.51 10.79 17.66
CA PHE A 22 2.51 10.02 16.92
C PHE A 22 1.55 10.99 16.22
N ARG A 23 1.68 11.08 14.90
CA ARG A 23 1.02 12.12 14.09
C ARG A 23 -0.23 11.64 13.36
N THR A 24 -0.43 10.33 13.26
CA THR A 24 -1.60 9.78 12.56
C THR A 24 -2.23 8.62 13.31
N ALA A 25 -3.53 8.41 13.10
CA ALA A 25 -4.23 7.17 13.42
C ALA A 25 -4.61 6.48 12.10
N THR A 26 -3.96 5.37 11.78
CA THR A 26 -4.17 4.68 10.50
C THR A 26 -5.08 3.48 10.66
N LEU A 27 -6.15 3.42 9.86
CA LEU A 27 -7.01 2.27 9.77
C LEU A 27 -6.43 1.23 8.80
N PHE A 28 -6.17 0.05 9.35
CA PHE A 28 -5.87 -1.18 8.62
C PHE A 28 -7.08 -2.11 8.67
N TYR A 29 -7.31 -2.77 7.55
CA TYR A 29 -8.20 -3.90 7.41
C TYR A 29 -7.50 -4.89 6.48
N LEU A 30 -8.06 -6.08 6.37
CA LEU A 30 -7.38 -7.18 5.74
C LEU A 30 -8.00 -7.41 4.37
N ALA A 31 -7.16 -7.63 3.36
CA ALA A 31 -7.64 -7.89 2.01
C ALA A 31 -8.44 -9.19 1.96
N ASP A 32 -7.95 -10.23 2.63
CA ASP A 32 -8.59 -11.54 2.66
C ASP A 32 -8.64 -12.17 4.05
N GLN A 33 -9.37 -13.28 4.12
CA GLN A 33 -9.57 -14.07 5.33
C GLN A 33 -8.27 -14.71 5.85
N ARG A 34 -7.32 -15.04 4.96
CA ARG A 34 -6.04 -15.67 5.33
C ARG A 34 -5.18 -14.70 6.13
N TYR A 35 -5.20 -13.42 5.76
CA TYR A 35 -4.55 -12.35 6.51
C TYR A 35 -5.22 -12.14 7.88
N LEU A 36 -6.55 -12.21 7.94
CA LEU A 36 -7.29 -12.09 9.20
C LEU A 36 -6.92 -13.13 10.24
N GLU A 37 -6.89 -14.39 9.81
CA GLU A 37 -6.61 -15.53 10.69
C GLU A 37 -5.16 -15.56 11.19
N SER A 38 -4.25 -14.85 10.52
CA SER A 38 -2.86 -14.74 10.95
C SER A 38 -2.64 -13.76 12.11
N ILE A 39 -3.59 -12.84 12.35
CA ILE A 39 -3.42 -11.78 13.35
C ILE A 39 -4.54 -11.72 14.40
N THR A 40 -5.69 -12.34 14.16
CA THR A 40 -6.80 -12.36 15.13
C THR A 40 -7.75 -13.53 14.90
N PHE A 41 -8.61 -13.80 15.89
CA PHE A 41 -9.65 -14.82 15.78
C PHE A 41 -10.84 -14.33 14.95
N SER A 42 -11.36 -15.17 14.06
CA SER A 42 -12.50 -14.84 13.17
C SER A 42 -13.76 -14.41 13.93
N TRP A 43 -14.02 -14.95 15.12
CA TRP A 43 -15.16 -14.51 15.94
C TRP A 43 -14.98 -13.07 16.46
N TYR A 44 -13.75 -12.68 16.80
CA TYR A 44 -13.44 -11.34 17.30
C TYR A 44 -13.52 -10.32 16.17
N ALA A 45 -12.97 -10.68 15.01
CA ALA A 45 -13.07 -9.91 13.78
C ALA A 45 -14.53 -9.61 13.40
N ARG A 46 -15.39 -10.64 13.39
CA ARG A 46 -16.83 -10.46 13.10
C ARG A 46 -17.49 -9.49 14.09
N ARG A 47 -17.17 -9.60 15.38
CA ARG A 47 -17.70 -8.68 16.41
C ARG A 47 -17.23 -7.24 16.21
N ARG A 48 -16.03 -7.04 15.66
CA ARG A 48 -15.41 -5.72 15.42
C ARG A 48 -15.45 -5.28 13.97
N LYS A 49 -16.31 -5.88 13.14
CA LYS A 49 -16.37 -5.65 11.69
C LYS A 49 -16.38 -4.15 11.35
N TRP A 50 -17.34 -3.41 11.89
CA TRP A 50 -17.53 -1.98 11.62
C TRP A 50 -17.00 -1.06 12.72
N THR A 51 -16.24 -1.57 13.68
CA THR A 51 -15.79 -0.78 14.84
C THR A 51 -14.28 -0.77 14.90
N PRO A 52 -13.63 0.30 14.40
CA PRO A 52 -12.21 0.48 14.55
C PRO A 52 -11.81 0.39 16.03
N VAL A 53 -10.75 -0.36 16.30
CA VAL A 53 -10.15 -0.48 17.62
C VAL A 53 -8.67 -0.17 17.54
N LEU A 54 -8.12 0.42 18.62
CA LEU A 54 -6.69 0.60 18.73
C LEU A 54 -6.02 -0.78 18.84
N GLY A 55 -5.20 -1.12 17.85
CA GLY A 55 -4.50 -2.39 17.75
C GLY A 55 -3.00 -2.29 18.06
N GLY A 56 -2.43 -1.08 18.06
CA GLY A 56 -1.00 -0.92 18.28
C GLY A 56 -0.44 0.45 17.92
N ILE A 57 0.87 0.51 17.77
CA ILE A 57 1.62 1.69 17.34
C ILE A 57 2.70 1.31 16.32
N PHE A 58 3.09 2.26 15.49
CA PHE A 58 4.28 2.16 14.65
C PHE A 58 5.14 3.41 14.76
N THR A 59 6.44 3.26 14.53
CA THR A 59 7.42 4.35 14.61
C THR A 59 8.50 4.21 13.53
N PHE A 60 8.89 5.34 12.97
CA PHE A 60 10.10 5.58 12.18
C PHE A 60 11.01 6.56 12.93
N SER A 61 12.19 6.91 12.40
CA SER A 61 13.24 7.70 13.09
C SER A 61 12.70 8.89 13.90
N ASP A 62 11.82 9.70 13.32
CA ASP A 62 11.37 10.97 13.92
C ASP A 62 9.85 11.12 14.08
N SER A 63 9.08 10.09 13.73
CA SER A 63 7.62 10.15 13.78
C SER A 63 7.01 8.74 13.89
N GLY A 64 5.69 8.67 14.01
CA GLY A 64 4.95 7.41 14.09
C GLY A 64 3.44 7.62 14.02
N GLY A 65 2.71 6.54 14.21
CA GLY A 65 1.26 6.57 14.27
C GLY A 65 0.66 5.45 15.11
N PHE A 66 -0.64 5.57 15.34
CA PHE A 66 -1.44 4.53 15.96
C PHE A 66 -2.01 3.60 14.90
N ILE A 67 -1.96 2.30 15.18
CA ILE A 67 -2.55 1.25 14.36
C ILE A 67 -3.99 1.07 14.84
N CYS A 68 -4.96 1.37 13.98
CA CYS A 68 -6.35 1.03 14.18
C CYS A 68 -6.72 -0.14 13.28
N VAL A 69 -7.46 -1.11 13.79
CA VAL A 69 -7.85 -2.32 13.04
C VAL A 69 -9.35 -2.54 13.09
N MET A 70 -9.90 -3.17 12.06
CA MET A 70 -11.29 -3.66 12.07
C MET A 70 -11.45 -4.92 11.21
N GLY A 71 -12.57 -5.62 11.39
CA GLY A 71 -12.82 -6.92 10.77
C GLY A 71 -13.54 -6.89 9.41
N CYS A 72 -13.56 -5.76 8.70
CA CYS A 72 -14.07 -5.70 7.33
C CYS A 72 -13.01 -6.13 6.32
N ASN A 73 -13.46 -6.46 5.11
CA ASN A 73 -12.63 -6.64 3.92
C ASN A 73 -13.05 -5.67 2.80
N GLU A 74 -12.41 -5.78 1.63
CA GLU A 74 -12.72 -4.91 0.48
C GLU A 74 -14.16 -5.05 -0.02
N ALA A 75 -14.69 -6.28 -0.05
CA ALA A 75 -16.06 -6.55 -0.52
C ALA A 75 -17.09 -5.79 0.34
N ASP A 76 -16.86 -5.69 1.64
CA ASP A 76 -17.74 -4.97 2.56
C ASP A 76 -17.86 -3.47 2.22
N PHE A 77 -16.78 -2.84 1.75
CA PHE A 77 -16.77 -1.41 1.40
C PHE A 77 -17.32 -1.12 0.00
N CYS A 78 -17.24 -2.10 -0.89
CA CYS A 78 -17.76 -1.99 -2.25
C CYS A 78 -19.28 -2.19 -2.31
N ASP A 79 -19.87 -2.86 -1.33
CA ASP A 79 -21.32 -3.06 -1.22
C ASP A 79 -22.06 -1.75 -0.90
N PRO A 80 -22.90 -1.21 -1.83
CA PRO A 80 -23.65 0.02 -1.61
C PRO A 80 -24.56 -0.03 -0.38
N ALA A 81 -25.05 -1.20 0.03
CA ALA A 81 -25.88 -1.36 1.22
C ALA A 81 -25.14 -1.00 2.52
N ASN A 82 -23.80 -0.99 2.50
CA ASN A 82 -22.97 -0.66 3.65
C ASN A 82 -22.53 0.81 3.71
N ALA A 83 -22.96 1.68 2.79
CA ALA A 83 -22.52 3.07 2.73
C ALA A 83 -22.63 3.81 4.09
N GLY A 84 -23.77 3.70 4.78
CA GLY A 84 -23.94 4.31 6.11
C GLY A 84 -22.95 3.77 7.16
N ARG A 85 -22.56 2.50 7.06
CA ARG A 85 -21.57 1.88 7.97
C ARG A 85 -20.16 2.35 7.67
N VAL A 86 -19.81 2.50 6.39
CA VAL A 86 -18.53 3.08 5.94
C VAL A 86 -18.39 4.51 6.47
N MET A 87 -19.43 5.33 6.32
CA MET A 87 -19.43 6.68 6.89
C MET A 87 -19.29 6.67 8.42
N GLY A 88 -19.95 5.72 9.09
CA GLY A 88 -19.78 5.54 10.53
C GLY A 88 -18.34 5.16 10.94
N VAL A 89 -17.63 4.37 10.13
CA VAL A 89 -16.21 4.05 10.33
C VAL A 89 -15.35 5.30 10.21
N TYR A 90 -15.57 6.10 9.16
CA TYR A 90 -14.89 7.37 8.95
C TYR A 90 -15.05 8.30 10.17
N MET A 91 -16.29 8.55 10.59
CA MET A 91 -16.57 9.41 11.75
C MET A 91 -15.93 8.90 13.05
N ARG A 92 -15.90 7.57 13.25
CA ARG A 92 -15.21 6.97 14.40
C ARG A 92 -13.70 7.18 14.34
N MET A 93 -13.09 7.02 13.17
CA MET A 93 -11.65 7.23 13.00
C MET A 93 -11.23 8.69 13.23
N GLU A 94 -12.01 9.66 12.73
CA GLU A 94 -11.75 11.10 13.01
C GLU A 94 -11.85 11.42 14.52
N ARG A 95 -12.87 10.86 15.19
CA ARG A 95 -12.99 10.96 16.65
C ARG A 95 -11.79 10.31 17.35
N MET A 96 -11.37 9.12 16.92
CA MET A 96 -10.20 8.45 17.51
C MET A 96 -8.93 9.29 17.34
N ALA A 97 -8.68 9.84 16.14
CA ALA A 97 -7.55 10.71 15.87
C ALA A 97 -7.53 11.93 16.82
N THR A 98 -8.70 12.55 17.03
CA THR A 98 -8.87 13.66 17.97
C THR A 98 -8.54 13.23 19.41
N LEU A 99 -9.09 12.09 19.86
CA LEU A 99 -8.86 11.59 21.22
C LEU A 99 -7.40 11.15 21.46
N LEU A 100 -6.73 10.64 20.42
CA LEU A 100 -5.32 10.24 20.41
C LEU A 100 -4.36 11.42 20.21
N ASN A 101 -4.89 12.64 20.04
CA ASN A 101 -4.12 13.85 19.82
C ASN A 101 -3.15 13.74 18.63
N THR A 102 -3.62 13.13 17.54
CA THR A 102 -2.91 13.02 16.26
C THR A 102 -3.36 14.12 15.30
N ASP A 103 -2.58 14.39 14.25
CA ASP A 103 -2.87 15.44 13.28
C ASP A 103 -3.95 14.99 12.28
N THR A 104 -3.99 13.70 11.92
CA THR A 104 -4.91 13.14 10.92
C THR A 104 -5.30 11.70 11.21
N ALA A 105 -6.42 11.25 10.64
CA ALA A 105 -6.67 9.83 10.40
C ALA A 105 -6.24 9.43 8.99
N SER A 106 -5.74 8.22 8.78
CA SER A 106 -5.37 7.69 7.45
C SER A 106 -6.06 6.34 7.20
N TYR A 107 -6.27 5.98 5.94
CA TYR A 107 -7.02 4.79 5.55
C TYR A 107 -6.23 3.97 4.54
N SER A 108 -6.11 2.66 4.79
CA SER A 108 -5.35 1.77 3.91
C SER A 108 -6.19 1.27 2.72
N GLY A 109 -5.51 0.79 1.67
CA GLY A 109 -6.13 0.09 0.53
C GLY A 109 -7.17 0.92 -0.24
N ILE A 110 -8.38 0.37 -0.40
CA ILE A 110 -9.47 0.91 -1.23
C ILE A 110 -10.27 2.04 -0.56
N LEU A 111 -10.21 2.13 0.77
CA LEU A 111 -11.06 3.04 1.56
C LEU A 111 -10.92 4.51 1.15
N PRO A 112 -9.71 5.06 0.88
CA PRO A 112 -9.59 6.42 0.37
C PRO A 112 -10.43 6.67 -0.89
N SER A 113 -10.42 5.73 -1.84
CA SER A 113 -11.21 5.84 -3.09
C SER A 113 -12.70 5.61 -2.87
N VAL A 114 -13.09 4.78 -1.90
CA VAL A 114 -14.50 4.63 -1.50
C VAL A 114 -15.02 5.92 -0.87
N LEU A 115 -14.29 6.48 0.10
CA LEU A 115 -14.66 7.72 0.79
C LEU A 115 -14.72 8.91 -0.16
N ALA A 116 -13.77 9.04 -1.10
CA ALA A 116 -13.81 10.08 -2.12
C ALA A 116 -15.07 10.00 -3.00
N ARG A 117 -15.49 8.80 -3.41
CA ARG A 117 -16.74 8.60 -4.15
C ARG A 117 -18.00 8.95 -3.34
N MET A 118 -17.89 8.90 -2.01
CA MET A 118 -18.95 9.31 -1.09
C MET A 118 -18.91 10.81 -0.75
N GLY A 119 -18.06 11.59 -1.43
CA GLY A 119 -17.95 13.04 -1.24
C GLY A 119 -17.13 13.47 -0.02
N VAL A 120 -16.35 12.57 0.58
CA VAL A 120 -15.42 12.92 1.66
C VAL A 120 -14.17 13.51 1.04
N ASP A 121 -14.02 14.83 1.12
CA ASP A 121 -12.85 15.54 0.60
C ASP A 121 -11.62 15.28 1.50
N ARG A 122 -10.53 14.85 0.87
CA ARG A 122 -9.24 14.58 1.52
C ARG A 122 -8.10 14.92 0.61
N GLN A 123 -7.06 15.53 1.19
CA GLN A 123 -5.85 15.85 0.44
C GLN A 123 -5.18 14.56 -0.08
N PRO A 124 -4.83 14.48 -1.37
CA PRO A 124 -4.32 13.27 -2.02
C PRO A 124 -2.84 12.94 -1.71
N ILE A 125 -2.28 13.47 -0.61
CA ILE A 125 -0.86 13.33 -0.23
C ILE A 125 -0.38 11.87 -0.24
N GLU A 126 -1.25 10.93 0.12
CA GLU A 126 -0.93 9.49 0.15
C GLU A 126 -0.60 8.95 -1.25
N ALA A 127 -1.34 9.36 -2.28
CA ALA A 127 -1.14 8.89 -3.65
C ALA A 127 0.14 9.44 -4.27
N GLU A 128 0.44 10.72 -4.03
CA GLU A 128 1.68 11.36 -4.50
C GLU A 128 2.92 10.75 -3.85
N ARG A 129 2.87 10.49 -2.54
CA ARG A 129 3.98 9.85 -1.84
C ARG A 129 4.16 8.39 -2.25
N THR A 130 3.08 7.66 -2.51
CA THR A 130 3.16 6.28 -3.05
C THR A 130 3.92 6.23 -4.37
N VAL A 131 3.70 7.21 -5.26
CA VAL A 131 4.45 7.32 -6.52
C VAL A 131 5.95 7.50 -6.26
N VAL A 132 6.33 8.37 -5.31
CA VAL A 132 7.74 8.53 -4.91
C VAL A 132 8.34 7.21 -4.44
N TRP A 133 7.59 6.42 -3.65
CA TRP A 133 8.06 5.12 -3.15
C TRP A 133 8.24 4.09 -4.25
N VAL A 134 7.28 3.95 -5.16
CA VAL A 134 7.40 3.04 -6.30
C VAL A 134 8.58 3.43 -7.19
N ARG A 135 8.77 4.72 -7.46
CA ARG A 135 9.89 5.19 -8.29
C ARG A 135 11.25 4.90 -7.65
N ARG A 136 11.37 5.06 -6.33
CA ARG A 136 12.57 4.65 -5.57
C ARG A 136 12.79 3.15 -5.65
N ALA A 137 11.73 2.37 -5.47
CA ALA A 137 11.78 0.92 -5.59
C ALA A 137 12.27 0.48 -6.99
N VAL A 138 11.82 1.13 -8.07
CA VAL A 138 12.31 0.91 -9.44
C VAL A 138 13.83 1.14 -9.54
N LYS A 139 14.34 2.26 -9.00
CA LYS A 139 15.79 2.54 -8.99
C LYS A 139 16.56 1.50 -8.18
N GLN A 140 16.02 1.08 -7.04
CA GLN A 140 16.63 0.09 -6.15
C GLN A 140 16.67 -1.30 -6.80
N VAL A 141 15.57 -1.80 -7.39
CA VAL A 141 15.58 -3.10 -8.07
C VAL A 141 16.49 -3.11 -9.28
N ARG A 142 16.56 -1.98 -10.02
CA ARG A 142 17.48 -1.84 -11.16
C ARG A 142 18.92 -2.08 -10.73
N ALA A 143 19.35 -1.43 -9.63
CA ALA A 143 20.68 -1.61 -9.06
C ALA A 143 20.89 -3.03 -8.51
N LEU A 144 19.95 -3.56 -7.72
CA LEU A 144 20.03 -4.89 -7.10
C LEU A 144 20.06 -6.04 -8.11
N CYS A 145 19.45 -5.83 -9.28
CA CYS A 145 19.37 -6.83 -10.33
C CYS A 145 20.35 -6.58 -11.48
N SER A 146 21.21 -5.56 -11.36
CA SER A 146 22.14 -5.14 -12.43
C SER A 146 21.44 -4.97 -13.78
N MET A 147 20.21 -4.43 -13.76
CA MET A 147 19.42 -4.20 -14.96
C MET A 147 20.02 -3.06 -15.79
N PRO A 148 19.95 -3.12 -17.13
CA PRO A 148 20.43 -2.04 -18.00
C PRO A 148 19.84 -0.67 -17.64
N GLY A 149 20.62 0.40 -17.82
CA GLY A 149 20.19 1.77 -17.53
C GLY A 149 19.03 2.25 -18.42
N ASP A 150 18.90 1.67 -19.59
CA ASP A 150 17.84 1.89 -20.58
C ASP A 150 16.69 0.89 -20.49
N ALA A 151 16.75 -0.09 -19.57
CA ALA A 151 15.68 -1.09 -19.39
C ALA A 151 14.32 -0.40 -19.17
N GLU A 152 13.38 -0.69 -20.05
CA GLU A 152 12.06 -0.07 -20.06
C GLU A 152 11.25 -0.43 -18.81
N VAL A 153 10.37 0.48 -18.40
CA VAL A 153 9.48 0.26 -17.26
C VAL A 153 8.05 0.13 -17.78
N ILE A 154 7.45 -1.04 -17.57
CA ILE A 154 6.03 -1.27 -17.85
C ILE A 154 5.23 -0.98 -16.59
N ILE A 155 4.16 -0.19 -16.69
CA ILE A 155 3.22 0.02 -15.58
C ILE A 155 1.92 -0.71 -15.88
N LEU A 156 1.69 -1.84 -15.22
CA LEU A 156 0.41 -2.56 -15.25
C LEU A 156 -0.60 -1.90 -14.30
N GLY A 157 -1.79 -1.60 -14.81
CA GLY A 157 -2.81 -0.84 -14.11
C GLY A 157 -2.66 0.67 -14.32
N SER A 158 -2.15 1.09 -15.48
CA SER A 158 -1.86 2.49 -15.79
C SER A 158 -3.09 3.41 -15.77
N GLU A 159 -4.31 2.88 -15.86
CA GLU A 159 -5.53 3.68 -15.72
C GLU A 159 -6.03 3.81 -14.27
N GLY A 160 -5.41 3.07 -13.34
CA GLY A 160 -5.68 3.12 -11.92
C GLY A 160 -5.21 4.40 -11.24
N HIS A 161 -5.62 4.59 -9.97
CA HIS A 161 -5.32 5.80 -9.21
C HIS A 161 -3.80 6.05 -9.04
N ILE A 162 -3.04 4.98 -8.77
CA ILE A 162 -1.58 5.03 -8.65
C ILE A 162 -0.93 4.99 -10.04
N GLY A 163 -1.36 4.08 -10.92
CA GLY A 163 -0.82 3.93 -12.27
C GLY A 163 -0.86 5.22 -13.10
N LYS A 164 -1.98 5.96 -13.10
CA LYS A 164 -2.09 7.24 -13.83
C LYS A 164 -1.04 8.25 -13.39
N ARG A 165 -0.73 8.31 -12.10
CA ARG A 165 0.26 9.24 -11.57
C ARG A 165 1.67 8.78 -11.86
N LEU A 166 1.94 7.47 -11.75
CA LEU A 166 3.22 6.89 -12.16
C LEU A 166 3.53 7.19 -13.62
N THR A 167 2.57 6.98 -14.53
CA THR A 167 2.76 7.26 -15.96
C THR A 167 2.94 8.76 -16.22
N ARG A 168 2.16 9.65 -15.58
CA ARG A 168 2.27 11.10 -15.80
C ARG A 168 3.59 11.70 -15.29
N GLN A 169 4.18 11.11 -14.26
CA GLN A 169 5.40 11.61 -13.60
C GLN A 169 6.66 10.82 -13.99
N ALA A 170 6.53 9.88 -14.92
CA ALA A 170 7.61 9.00 -15.34
C ALA A 170 8.72 9.73 -16.10
N ASP A 171 8.34 10.56 -17.07
CA ASP A 171 9.26 11.18 -18.03
C ASP A 171 10.26 12.14 -17.39
N ALA A 172 9.94 12.71 -16.23
CA ALA A 172 10.77 13.75 -15.60
C ALA A 172 11.91 13.22 -14.72
N GLU A 173 11.87 11.96 -14.27
CA GLU A 173 12.75 11.52 -13.18
C GLU A 173 13.10 10.01 -13.11
N LEU A 174 12.56 9.17 -14.01
CA LEU A 174 12.96 7.76 -14.12
C LEU A 174 14.05 7.52 -15.18
N ASP A 175 14.42 8.54 -15.95
CA ASP A 175 15.46 8.51 -17.00
C ASP A 175 15.32 7.33 -17.99
N THR A 176 14.09 6.84 -18.19
CA THR A 176 13.80 5.65 -18.99
C THR A 176 12.40 5.73 -19.60
N ALA A 177 12.17 5.00 -20.69
CA ALA A 177 10.86 4.90 -21.31
C ALA A 177 9.88 4.19 -20.37
N VAL A 178 8.70 4.78 -20.20
CA VAL A 178 7.62 4.20 -19.41
C VAL A 178 6.44 3.87 -20.30
N ILE A 179 6.08 2.59 -20.32
CA ILE A 179 5.04 2.06 -21.18
C ILE A 179 3.81 1.77 -20.32
N PRO A 180 2.70 2.51 -20.51
CA PRO A 180 1.45 2.25 -19.79
C PRO A 180 0.77 0.99 -20.30
N LEU A 181 0.31 0.13 -19.39
CA LEU A 181 -0.45 -1.07 -19.68
C LEU A 181 -1.67 -1.16 -18.75
N ASP A 182 -2.84 -1.42 -19.31
CA ASP A 182 -4.06 -1.63 -18.52
C ASP A 182 -4.93 -2.72 -19.13
N VAL A 183 -5.48 -3.59 -18.27
CA VAL A 183 -6.31 -4.75 -18.65
C VAL A 183 -7.64 -4.34 -19.28
N ARG A 184 -8.03 -3.06 -19.19
CA ARG A 184 -9.30 -2.56 -19.71
C ARG A 184 -9.19 -1.96 -21.11
N ARG A 185 -8.00 -1.92 -21.71
CA ARG A 185 -7.80 -1.33 -23.04
C ARG A 185 -7.96 -2.35 -24.17
N ALA A 186 -8.49 -1.91 -25.31
CA ALA A 186 -8.77 -2.77 -26.46
C ALA A 186 -7.51 -3.21 -27.25
N ASP A 187 -6.34 -2.66 -26.92
CA ASP A 187 -5.06 -2.83 -27.63
C ASP A 187 -4.20 -3.99 -27.11
N HIS A 188 -4.77 -4.86 -26.27
CA HIS A 188 -4.08 -5.97 -25.62
C HIS A 188 -3.17 -6.75 -26.56
N GLN A 189 -3.65 -7.16 -27.73
CA GLN A 189 -2.87 -8.02 -28.62
C GLN A 189 -1.55 -7.38 -29.06
N LYS A 190 -1.55 -6.08 -29.38
CA LYS A 190 -0.33 -5.35 -29.76
C LYS A 190 0.63 -5.22 -28.59
N VAL A 191 0.12 -4.97 -27.39
CA VAL A 191 0.97 -4.90 -26.19
C VAL A 191 1.56 -6.26 -25.85
N LYS A 192 0.79 -7.34 -26.01
CA LYS A 192 1.27 -8.71 -25.80
C LYS A 192 2.41 -9.07 -26.76
N GLU A 193 2.30 -8.65 -28.03
CA GLU A 193 3.35 -8.84 -29.03
C GLU A 193 4.60 -8.01 -28.71
N ALA A 194 4.43 -6.76 -28.30
CA ALA A 194 5.54 -5.90 -27.89
C ALA A 194 6.29 -6.46 -26.68
N LEU A 195 5.58 -6.94 -25.65
CA LEU A 195 6.19 -7.56 -24.47
C LEU A 195 7.01 -8.80 -24.81
N ARG A 196 6.56 -9.63 -25.77
CA ARG A 196 7.31 -10.82 -26.19
C ARG A 196 8.60 -10.48 -26.95
N ALA A 197 8.61 -9.38 -27.70
CA ALA A 197 9.76 -8.93 -28.47
C ALA A 197 10.74 -8.09 -27.64
N ALA A 198 10.35 -7.70 -26.42
CA ALA A 198 11.14 -6.81 -25.58
C ALA A 198 12.37 -7.49 -24.97
N GLN A 199 13.38 -6.67 -24.71
CA GLN A 199 14.51 -7.02 -23.85
C GLN A 199 14.04 -7.13 -22.38
N PRO A 200 14.87 -7.67 -21.47
CA PRO A 200 14.57 -7.67 -20.04
C PRO A 200 14.12 -6.28 -19.56
N LEU A 201 12.99 -6.25 -18.85
CA LEU A 201 12.30 -5.02 -18.45
C LEU A 201 12.00 -5.00 -16.96
N ILE A 202 11.56 -3.84 -16.46
CA ILE A 202 11.02 -3.70 -15.11
C ILE A 202 9.50 -3.59 -15.21
N PHE A 203 8.80 -4.62 -14.74
CA PHE A 203 7.35 -4.73 -14.79
C PHE A 203 6.74 -4.32 -13.44
N VAL A 204 6.21 -3.10 -13.36
CA VAL A 204 5.58 -2.56 -12.15
C VAL A 204 4.10 -2.95 -12.12
N ASN A 205 3.71 -3.81 -11.17
CA ASN A 205 2.30 -4.14 -10.95
C ASN A 205 1.64 -3.16 -9.98
N ALA A 206 0.72 -2.36 -10.51
CA ALA A 206 -0.20 -1.50 -9.77
C ALA A 206 -1.68 -1.87 -10.00
N ALA A 207 -1.94 -3.04 -10.61
CA ALA A 207 -3.28 -3.53 -10.92
C ALA A 207 -3.78 -4.60 -9.93
N ARG A 208 -5.08 -4.57 -9.67
CA ARG A 208 -5.78 -5.53 -8.79
C ARG A 208 -6.29 -6.74 -9.56
N ASP A 209 -7.00 -7.62 -8.84
CA ASP A 209 -7.75 -8.76 -9.41
C ASP A 209 -6.85 -9.74 -10.16
N ASP A 210 -5.66 -10.00 -9.61
CA ASP A 210 -4.66 -10.90 -10.18
C ASP A 210 -4.33 -10.58 -11.65
N ALA A 211 -4.44 -9.30 -12.04
CA ALA A 211 -4.14 -8.83 -13.39
C ALA A 211 -2.75 -9.25 -13.88
N LEU A 212 -1.76 -9.32 -12.97
CA LEU A 212 -0.41 -9.79 -13.28
C LEU A 212 -0.41 -11.19 -13.90
N ASP A 213 -1.26 -12.09 -13.40
CA ASP A 213 -1.28 -13.50 -13.80
C ASP A 213 -1.54 -13.66 -15.30
N GLN A 214 -2.29 -12.72 -15.90
CA GLN A 214 -2.59 -12.69 -17.34
C GLN A 214 -1.39 -12.34 -18.22
N TYR A 215 -0.36 -11.73 -17.63
CA TYR A 215 0.83 -11.25 -18.34
C TYR A 215 2.09 -12.03 -17.99
N ILE A 216 2.08 -12.89 -16.96
CA ILE A 216 3.26 -13.68 -16.58
C ILE A 216 3.85 -14.34 -17.83
N ASP A 217 3.01 -15.05 -18.62
CA ASP A 217 3.26 -15.69 -19.93
C ASP A 217 3.96 -14.83 -20.98
N LEU A 218 3.98 -13.52 -20.80
CA LEU A 218 4.45 -12.55 -21.77
C LEU A 218 5.67 -11.75 -21.29
N ILE A 219 6.00 -11.83 -20.01
CA ILE A 219 7.15 -11.11 -19.45
C ILE A 219 8.45 -11.76 -19.94
N PRO A 220 9.39 -11.00 -20.56
CA PRO A 220 10.68 -11.54 -21.00
C PRO A 220 11.47 -12.19 -19.87
N THR A 221 12.15 -13.28 -20.16
CA THR A 221 13.12 -13.92 -19.26
C THR A 221 14.19 -12.93 -18.79
N GLY A 222 14.56 -12.96 -17.52
CA GLY A 222 15.53 -12.02 -16.93
C GLY A 222 14.93 -10.67 -16.53
N SER A 223 13.63 -10.45 -16.76
CA SER A 223 12.92 -9.26 -16.27
C SER A 223 12.76 -9.28 -14.74
N VAL A 224 12.36 -8.12 -14.21
CA VAL A 224 12.02 -7.95 -12.80
C VAL A 224 10.57 -7.52 -12.67
N VAL A 225 9.79 -8.20 -11.83
CA VAL A 225 8.46 -7.75 -11.40
C VAL A 225 8.58 -6.99 -10.08
N LEU A 226 8.02 -5.80 -10.04
CA LEU A 226 7.90 -4.98 -8.84
C LEU A 226 6.41 -4.79 -8.50
N ASN A 227 5.94 -5.47 -7.46
CA ASN A 227 4.54 -5.46 -7.07
C ASN A 227 4.24 -4.44 -5.96
N GLU A 228 3.36 -3.48 -6.23
CA GLU A 228 2.83 -2.52 -5.25
C GLU A 228 1.43 -2.90 -4.72
N VAL A 229 0.84 -3.96 -5.27
CA VAL A 229 -0.54 -4.31 -4.94
C VAL A 229 -0.57 -5.15 -3.68
N TYR A 230 -1.47 -4.79 -2.75
CA TYR A 230 -1.86 -5.60 -1.59
C TYR A 230 -3.14 -6.37 -1.91
N PRO A 231 -3.21 -7.69 -1.63
CA PRO A 231 -2.15 -8.54 -1.07
C PRO A 231 -1.08 -8.90 -2.11
N GLU A 232 0.01 -9.54 -1.65
CA GLU A 232 1.02 -10.13 -2.50
C GLU A 232 0.45 -11.15 -3.50
N CYS A 233 1.19 -11.43 -4.56
CA CYS A 233 0.80 -12.37 -5.60
C CYS A 233 0.60 -13.79 -5.06
N SER A 234 -0.24 -14.56 -5.74
CA SER A 234 -0.50 -15.97 -5.40
C SER A 234 0.79 -16.81 -5.46
N SER A 235 0.86 -17.88 -4.66
CA SER A 235 2.01 -18.81 -4.72
C SER A 235 2.19 -19.43 -6.10
N ALA A 236 1.10 -19.66 -6.84
CA ALA A 236 1.15 -20.16 -8.21
C ALA A 236 1.81 -19.15 -9.16
N ALA A 237 1.44 -17.87 -9.05
CA ALA A 237 2.06 -16.79 -9.81
C ALA A 237 3.57 -16.66 -9.50
N LEU A 238 3.95 -16.71 -8.22
CA LEU A 238 5.36 -16.67 -7.81
C LEU A 238 6.17 -17.84 -8.38
N LEU A 239 5.61 -19.05 -8.36
CA LEU A 239 6.26 -20.22 -8.97
C LEU A 239 6.40 -20.07 -10.48
N ALA A 240 5.38 -19.54 -11.16
CA ALA A 240 5.40 -19.31 -12.61
C ALA A 240 6.46 -18.25 -13.02
N LEU A 241 6.59 -17.17 -12.24
CA LEU A 241 7.64 -16.16 -12.42
C LEU A 241 9.04 -16.77 -12.23
N LYS A 242 9.23 -17.52 -11.13
CA LYS A 242 10.50 -18.17 -10.81
C LYS A 242 10.93 -19.18 -11.87
N ALA A 243 9.99 -19.98 -12.39
CA ALA A 243 10.24 -20.96 -13.44
C ALA A 243 10.79 -20.34 -14.73
N ARG A 244 10.64 -19.02 -14.88
CA ARG A 244 11.06 -18.26 -16.06
C ARG A 244 12.20 -17.31 -15.79
N ASN A 245 12.87 -17.47 -14.65
CA ASN A 245 13.96 -16.60 -14.24
C ASN A 245 13.53 -15.11 -14.23
N ILE A 246 12.30 -14.85 -13.77
CA ILE A 246 11.80 -13.50 -13.52
C ILE A 246 11.89 -13.27 -12.02
N ARG A 247 12.64 -12.25 -11.61
CA ARG A 247 12.77 -11.89 -10.20
C ARG A 247 11.54 -11.13 -9.75
N TYR A 248 11.02 -11.43 -8.57
CA TYR A 248 9.84 -10.77 -8.02
C TYR A 248 10.18 -10.03 -6.74
N PHE A 249 9.80 -8.75 -6.67
CA PHE A 249 9.90 -7.94 -5.48
C PHE A 249 8.54 -7.38 -5.09
N HIS A 250 8.20 -7.47 -3.81
CA HIS A 250 7.04 -6.77 -3.26
C HIS A 250 7.48 -5.52 -2.50
N ILE A 251 6.86 -4.38 -2.80
CA ILE A 251 7.01 -3.15 -2.04
C ILE A 251 6.22 -3.32 -0.74
N SER A 252 6.95 -3.60 0.33
CA SER A 252 6.34 -3.87 1.64
C SER A 252 6.05 -2.60 2.42
N GLY A 253 6.51 -1.45 1.92
CA GLY A 253 6.34 -0.15 2.54
C GLY A 253 7.66 0.46 2.98
N VAL A 254 7.61 1.19 4.09
CA VAL A 254 8.75 1.92 4.66
C VAL A 254 9.27 1.21 5.90
N ALA A 255 10.59 1.11 6.04
CA ALA A 255 11.27 0.51 7.18
C ALA A 255 10.82 1.19 8.47
N ALA A 256 10.23 0.42 9.37
CA ALA A 256 9.63 0.93 10.59
C ALA A 256 9.52 -0.19 11.64
N SER A 257 9.45 0.23 12.90
CA SER A 257 9.10 -0.67 13.99
C SER A 257 7.60 -0.57 14.26
N SER A 258 6.95 -1.71 14.50
CA SER A 258 5.55 -1.74 14.90
C SER A 258 5.31 -2.74 16.04
N LEU A 259 4.34 -2.41 16.88
CA LEU A 259 3.85 -3.28 17.93
C LEU A 259 2.32 -3.31 17.85
N PRO A 260 1.70 -4.45 17.46
CA PRO A 260 2.33 -5.70 17.02
C PRO A 260 3.09 -5.55 15.70
N GLN A 261 3.96 -6.52 15.40
CA GLN A 261 4.65 -6.59 14.11
C GLN A 261 3.64 -6.86 12.98
N PHE A 262 3.79 -6.16 11.85
CA PHE A 262 3.03 -6.48 10.65
C PHE A 262 3.38 -7.89 10.13
N PRO A 263 2.42 -8.65 9.61
CA PRO A 263 2.63 -10.02 9.18
C PRO A 263 3.29 -10.12 7.79
N ARG A 264 3.88 -11.29 7.51
CA ARG A 264 4.34 -11.73 6.17
C ARG A 264 5.26 -10.71 5.48
N ALA A 265 4.96 -10.34 4.23
CA ALA A 265 5.78 -9.44 3.43
C ALA A 265 6.00 -8.08 4.13
N TYR A 266 5.04 -7.64 4.94
CA TYR A 266 5.09 -6.39 5.68
C TYR A 266 5.92 -6.44 6.98
N ALA A 267 6.50 -7.60 7.34
CA ALA A 267 7.34 -7.70 8.53
C ALA A 267 8.50 -6.70 8.50
N GLY A 268 8.65 -5.89 9.56
CA GLY A 268 9.67 -4.84 9.66
C GLY A 268 9.40 -3.59 8.81
N ALA A 269 8.20 -3.49 8.23
CA ALA A 269 7.77 -2.35 7.42
C ALA A 269 6.40 -1.84 7.85
N VAL A 270 6.09 -0.60 7.47
CA VAL A 270 4.77 0.02 7.58
C VAL A 270 4.30 0.40 6.17
N PRO A 271 3.04 0.11 5.79
CA PRO A 271 2.54 0.45 4.46
C PRO A 271 2.75 1.92 4.07
N CYS A 272 3.03 2.16 2.79
CA CYS A 272 3.34 3.48 2.23
C CYS A 272 2.32 4.55 2.60
N CYS A 273 1.02 4.23 2.63
CA CYS A 273 -0.05 5.15 3.00
C CYS A 273 0.06 5.61 4.46
N ALA A 274 0.34 4.69 5.37
CA ALA A 274 0.50 4.97 6.80
C ALA A 274 1.77 5.78 7.09
N ALA A 275 2.89 5.40 6.48
CA ALA A 275 4.14 6.14 6.57
C ALA A 275 3.98 7.57 6.02
N SER A 276 3.27 7.70 4.90
CA SER A 276 2.95 8.99 4.28
C SER A 276 2.06 9.85 5.17
N ALA A 277 1.08 9.30 5.87
CA ALA A 277 0.25 10.11 6.76
C ALA A 277 0.99 10.60 8.01
N ALA A 278 1.97 9.84 8.50
CA ALA A 278 2.72 10.20 9.71
C ALA A 278 4.01 11.00 9.46
N ALA A 279 4.57 11.02 8.25
CA ALA A 279 5.75 11.82 7.96
C ALA A 279 5.42 13.32 7.92
N SER A 280 6.20 14.15 8.64
CA SER A 280 6.02 15.61 8.62
C SER A 280 6.33 16.18 7.24
N SER A 281 5.73 17.33 6.90
CA SER A 281 6.04 18.05 5.66
C SER A 281 7.52 18.44 5.54
N SER A 282 8.25 18.49 6.66
CA SER A 282 9.68 18.81 6.74
C SER A 282 10.62 17.61 6.77
N SER A 283 10.13 16.41 7.11
CA SER A 283 10.96 15.20 7.13
C SER A 283 10.89 14.54 5.77
N ALA A 284 11.90 14.77 4.93
CA ALA A 284 12.18 13.85 3.85
C ALA A 284 12.34 12.46 4.46
N VAL A 285 11.33 11.60 4.31
CA VAL A 285 11.46 10.21 4.74
C VAL A 285 12.67 9.66 4.01
N ASN A 286 13.69 9.30 4.79
CA ASN A 286 15.05 9.06 4.32
C ASN A 286 15.02 8.13 3.08
N PRO A 287 15.66 8.51 1.96
CA PRO A 287 15.62 7.74 0.71
C PRO A 287 16.04 6.26 0.82
N ALA A 288 16.71 5.84 1.90
CA ALA A 288 17.12 4.46 2.17
C ALA A 288 16.04 3.55 2.80
N SER A 289 14.77 3.97 2.85
CA SER A 289 13.75 3.35 3.71
C SER A 289 12.72 2.45 3.02
N VAL A 290 12.73 2.30 1.68
CA VAL A 290 11.80 1.36 1.04
C VAL A 290 12.24 -0.08 1.32
N VAL A 291 11.32 -0.87 1.88
CA VAL A 291 11.56 -2.29 2.13
C VAL A 291 11.04 -3.09 0.95
N LEU A 292 11.98 -3.70 0.22
CA LEU A 292 11.70 -4.66 -0.83
C LEU A 292 11.86 -6.08 -0.28
N ARG A 293 10.89 -6.94 -0.58
CA ARG A 293 10.97 -8.37 -0.27
C ARG A 293 11.02 -9.15 -1.57
N GLU A 294 12.11 -9.90 -1.76
CA GLU A 294 12.25 -10.85 -2.85
C GLU A 294 11.60 -12.18 -2.46
N SER A 295 10.87 -12.79 -3.39
CA SER A 295 10.18 -14.08 -3.21
C SER A 295 10.73 -15.17 -4.14
#